data_AF-A0A059C9B4-F1
#
_entry.id   AF-A0A059C9B4-F1
#
_cell.length_a   1.000
_cell.length_b   1.000
_cell.length_c   1.000
_cell.angle_alpha   90.00
_cell.angle_beta   90.00
_cell.angle_gamma   90.00
#
_symmetry.space_group_name_H-M   'P 1'
#
loop_
_entity.id
_entity.type
_entity.pdbx_description
1 polymer ?
#
loop_
_entity_poly.entity_id
_entity_poly.type
_entity_poly.pdbx_seq_one_letter_code
_entity_poly.pdbx_strand_id
1 'polypeptide(L)'
;MTGDLQNVRATHWLNEKNYLKWSQFNKTYLNDKGRFNHLLRTSPQLEDSTFNAWDEADSIVMSWLHDSIDLTLSDTCMFLKIAKEI
;
A
#
# COMPACT_ATOMS: atom_id res chain seq x y z
N MET A 1 -4.52 -22.79 8.37
CA MET A 1 -3.18 -22.28 8.75
C MET A 1 -3.17 -20.79 8.48
N THR A 2 -3.74 -19.99 9.38
CA THR A 2 -4.02 -18.56 9.10
C THR A 2 -3.60 -17.65 10.26
N GLY A 3 -3.42 -18.21 11.46
CA GLY A 3 -3.03 -17.46 12.65
C GLY A 3 -1.58 -16.95 12.63
N ASP A 4 -0.62 -17.75 12.16
CA ASP A 4 0.80 -17.35 12.18
C ASP A 4 1.13 -16.22 11.19
N LEU A 5 0.47 -16.20 10.02
CA LEU A 5 0.66 -15.15 9.02
C LEU A 5 0.06 -13.80 9.45
N GLN A 6 -1.04 -13.81 10.21
CA GLN A 6 -1.63 -12.57 10.75
C GLN A 6 -0.73 -11.94 11.83
N ASN A 7 -0.10 -12.75 12.69
CA ASN A 7 0.80 -12.25 13.72
C ASN A 7 2.13 -11.72 13.14
N VAL A 8 2.62 -12.33 12.05
CA VAL A 8 3.74 -11.79 11.26
C VAL A 8 3.36 -10.46 10.59
N ARG A 9 2.13 -10.28 10.10
CA ARG A 9 1.69 -8.97 9.57
C ARG A 9 1.75 -7.85 10.61
N ALA A 10 1.28 -8.10 11.84
CA ALA A 10 1.28 -7.09 12.90
C ALA A 10 2.69 -6.62 13.29
N THR A 11 3.68 -7.51 13.30
CA THR A 11 5.10 -7.12 13.56
C THR A 11 5.71 -6.22 12.49
N HIS A 12 5.09 -6.17 11.31
CA HIS A 12 5.54 -5.35 10.19
C HIS A 12 4.66 -4.13 9.95
N TRP A 13 3.63 -3.86 10.76
CA TRP A 13 2.81 -2.65 10.59
C TRP A 13 3.62 -1.38 10.78
N LEU A 14 3.35 -0.36 9.97
CA LEU A 14 3.99 0.93 10.11
C LEU A 14 3.62 1.54 11.46
N ASN A 15 4.64 1.88 12.24
CA ASN A 15 4.55 2.69 13.42
C ASN A 15 5.68 3.75 13.40
N GLU A 16 5.67 4.62 14.41
CA GLU A 16 6.61 5.74 14.55
C GLU A 16 8.10 5.33 14.53
N LYS A 17 8.42 4.05 14.75
CA LYS A 17 9.79 3.56 14.97
C LYS A 17 10.30 2.63 13.89
N ASN A 18 9.47 2.16 12.95
CA ASN A 18 9.84 1.06 12.05
C ASN A 18 9.68 1.34 10.55
N TYR A 19 9.51 2.60 10.15
CA TYR A 19 9.34 3.01 8.75
C TYR A 19 10.32 2.35 7.77
N LEU A 20 11.62 2.28 8.12
CA LEU A 20 12.62 1.67 7.24
C LEU A 20 12.36 0.17 6.99
N LYS A 21 11.93 -0.57 8.02
CA LYS A 21 11.61 -2.01 7.89
C LYS A 21 10.31 -2.21 7.11
N TRP A 22 9.28 -1.42 7.43
CA TRP A 22 7.99 -1.45 6.73
C TRP A 22 8.14 -1.13 5.24
N SER A 23 8.89 -0.08 4.90
CA SER A 23 9.11 0.35 3.51
C SER A 23 9.89 -0.70 2.71
N GLN A 24 10.92 -1.34 3.29
CA GLN A 24 11.64 -2.43 2.64
C GLN A 24 10.75 -3.66 2.38
N PHE A 25 9.90 -4.02 3.34
CA PHE A 25 8.94 -5.11 3.19
C PHE A 25 7.93 -4.81 2.07
N ASN A 26 7.28 -3.64 2.10
CA ASN A 26 6.30 -3.26 1.07
C ASN A 26 6.93 -3.14 -0.32
N LYS A 27 8.14 -2.59 -0.42
CA LYS A 27 8.89 -2.57 -1.68
C LYS A 27 9.09 -3.98 -2.22
N THR A 28 9.52 -4.93 -1.39
CA THR A 28 9.78 -6.30 -1.82
C THR A 28 8.48 -7.01 -2.23
N TYR A 29 7.45 -6.91 -1.39
CA TYR A 29 6.16 -7.54 -1.61
C TYR A 29 5.47 -7.00 -2.87
N LEU A 30 5.42 -5.68 -3.06
CA LEU A 30 4.78 -5.09 -4.24
C LEU A 30 5.59 -5.29 -5.52
N ASN A 31 6.92 -5.42 -5.44
CA ASN A 31 7.73 -5.80 -6.60
C ASN A 31 7.43 -7.24 -7.04
N ASP A 32 7.30 -8.19 -6.11
CA ASP A 32 6.88 -9.57 -6.42
C ASP A 32 5.51 -9.63 -7.12
N LYS A 33 4.61 -8.69 -6.77
CA LYS A 33 3.28 -8.57 -7.39
C LYS A 33 3.23 -7.70 -8.65
N GLY A 34 4.34 -7.12 -9.09
CA GLY A 34 4.37 -6.18 -10.22
C GLY A 34 3.63 -4.86 -9.98
N ARG A 35 3.35 -4.51 -8.71
CA ARG A 35 2.55 -3.34 -8.31
C ARG A 35 3.36 -2.19 -7.74
N PHE A 36 4.68 -2.34 -7.59
CA PHE A 36 5.56 -1.31 -7.02
C PHE A 36 5.46 0.05 -7.74
N ASN A 37 5.18 0.04 -9.05
CA ASN A 37 5.05 1.27 -9.83
C ASN A 37 3.91 2.19 -9.36
N HIS A 38 2.89 1.69 -8.67
CA HIS A 38 1.81 2.50 -8.10
C HIS A 38 2.30 3.43 -6.98
N LEU A 39 3.39 3.06 -6.27
CA LEU A 39 4.03 3.94 -5.29
C LEU A 39 4.84 5.07 -5.92
N LEU A 40 5.14 4.97 -7.23
CA LEU A 40 6.05 5.90 -7.91
C LEU A 40 5.33 6.78 -8.94
N ARG A 41 4.25 6.29 -9.54
CA ARG A 41 3.57 6.93 -10.67
C ARG A 41 2.28 7.60 -10.22
N THR A 42 1.96 8.71 -10.88
CA THR A 42 0.64 9.33 -10.77
C THR A 42 -0.34 8.60 -11.69
N SER A 43 -1.63 8.64 -11.31
CA SER A 43 -2.73 8.15 -12.15
C SER A 43 -2.64 8.66 -13.59
N PRO A 44 -3.03 7.82 -14.58
CA PRO A 44 -3.41 8.29 -15.91
C PRO A 44 -4.52 9.35 -15.84
N GLN A 45 -4.75 10.05 -16.95
CA GLN A 45 -5.90 10.95 -17.08
C GLN A 45 -7.20 10.13 -17.15
N LEU A 46 -8.31 10.71 -16.70
CA LEU A 46 -9.62 10.03 -16.67
C LEU A 46 -10.08 9.57 -18.06
N GLU A 47 -9.70 10.30 -19.11
CA GLU A 47 -10.02 9.98 -20.51
C GLU A 47 -9.16 8.84 -21.10
N ASP A 48 -8.13 8.39 -20.37
CA ASP A 48 -7.27 7.29 -20.80
C ASP A 48 -8.01 5.95 -20.63
N SER A 49 -8.07 5.16 -21.69
CA SER A 49 -8.67 3.81 -21.68
C SER A 49 -8.08 2.86 -20.61
N THR A 50 -6.88 3.14 -20.11
CA THR A 50 -6.19 2.38 -19.06
C THR A 50 -6.52 2.85 -17.65
N PHE A 51 -7.22 3.99 -17.48
CA PHE A 51 -7.51 4.60 -16.17
C PHE A 51 -8.22 3.62 -15.25
N ASN A 52 -9.33 3.00 -15.68
CA ASN A 52 -10.11 2.10 -14.83
C ASN A 52 -9.29 0.90 -14.32
N ALA A 53 -8.49 0.30 -15.20
CA ALA A 53 -7.62 -0.83 -14.82
C ALA A 53 -6.50 -0.38 -13.87
N TRP A 54 -5.98 0.83 -14.07
CA TRP A 54 -5.00 1.42 -13.17
C TRP A 54 -5.61 1.72 -11.79
N ASP A 55 -6.78 2.32 -11.74
CA ASP A 55 -7.50 2.72 -10.52
C ASP A 55 -7.91 1.51 -9.67
N GLU A 56 -8.38 0.44 -10.30
CA GLU A 56 -8.65 -0.83 -9.61
C GLU A 56 -7.36 -1.43 -9.01
N ALA A 57 -6.26 -1.42 -9.78
CA ALA A 57 -4.98 -1.91 -9.30
C ALA A 57 -4.43 -1.05 -8.15
N ASP A 58 -4.59 0.27 -8.23
CA ASP A 58 -4.18 1.23 -7.21
C ASP A 58 -5.00 1.06 -5.92
N SER A 59 -6.32 0.88 -6.03
CA SER A 59 -7.23 0.63 -4.90
C SER A 59 -6.86 -0.63 -4.09
N ILE A 60 -6.38 -1.67 -4.77
CA ILE A 60 -5.86 -2.87 -4.10
C ILE A 60 -4.56 -2.57 -3.34
N VAL A 61 -3.67 -1.75 -3.91
CA VAL A 61 -2.43 -1.33 -3.24
C VAL A 61 -2.75 -0.44 -2.05
N MET A 62 -3.66 0.52 -2.19
CA MET A 62 -4.17 1.36 -1.11
C MET A 62 -4.72 0.54 0.05
N SER A 63 -5.61 -0.42 -0.24
CA SER A 63 -6.17 -1.31 0.77
C SER A 63 -5.09 -2.10 1.51
N TRP A 64 -4.10 -2.62 0.77
CA TRP A 64 -2.97 -3.31 1.36
C TRP A 64 -2.12 -2.41 2.27
N LEU A 65 -1.84 -1.18 1.83
CA LEU A 65 -1.06 -0.22 2.60
C LEU A 65 -1.80 0.16 3.89
N HIS A 66 -3.10 0.46 3.81
CA HIS A 66 -3.94 0.74 4.97
C HIS A 66 -3.95 -0.41 5.98
N ASP A 67 -4.11 -1.66 5.51
CA ASP A 67 -4.04 -2.87 6.35
C ASP A 67 -2.63 -3.12 6.96
N SER A 68 -1.63 -2.35 6.52
CA SER A 68 -0.24 -2.44 6.96
C SER A 68 0.22 -1.24 7.77
N ILE A 69 -0.67 -0.31 8.13
CA ILE A 69 -0.37 0.87 8.94
C ILE A 69 -1.09 0.73 10.29
N ASP A 70 -0.43 1.10 11.39
CA ASP A 70 -1.08 1.17 12.70
C ASP A 70 -2.26 2.14 12.66
N LEU A 71 -3.39 1.78 13.29
CA LEU A 71 -4.62 2.57 13.34
C LEU A 71 -4.39 4.04 13.72
N THR A 72 -3.43 4.31 14.62
CA THR A 72 -3.11 5.69 15.04
C THR A 72 -2.56 6.56 13.91
N LEU A 73 -1.83 5.97 12.96
CA LEU A 73 -1.29 6.66 11.79
C LEU A 73 -2.24 6.59 10.59
N SER A 74 -3.06 5.55 10.52
CA SER A 74 -4.00 5.32 9.41
C SER A 74 -4.94 6.51 9.19
N ASP A 75 -5.38 7.19 10.25
CA ASP A 75 -6.27 8.36 10.16
C ASP A 75 -5.66 9.48 9.29
N THR A 76 -4.34 9.61 9.26
CA THR A 76 -3.65 10.65 8.47
C THR A 76 -3.61 10.32 6.97
N CYS A 77 -3.75 9.05 6.61
CA CYS A 77 -3.63 8.55 5.24
C CYS A 77 -4.97 8.16 4.61
N MET A 78 -6.03 7.98 5.42
CA MET A 78 -7.32 7.41 5.01
C MET A 78 -8.03 8.17 3.87
N PHE A 79 -7.71 9.46 3.67
CA PHE A 79 -8.29 10.32 2.62
C PHE A 79 -7.37 10.56 1.43
N LEU A 80 -6.19 9.94 1.41
CA LEU A 80 -5.29 9.98 0.28
C LEU A 80 -5.93 9.23 -0.89
N LYS A 81 -5.68 9.71 -2.11
CA LYS A 81 -6.44 9.27 -3.28
C LYS A 81 -5.73 8.18 -4.06
N ILE A 82 -4.41 8.10 -3.93
CA ILE A 82 -3.60 7.14 -4.67
C ILE A 82 -2.45 6.60 -3.80
N ALA A 83 -2.00 5.39 -4.12
CA ALA A 83 -0.97 4.69 -3.34
C ALA A 83 0.35 5.46 -3.23
N LYS A 84 0.67 6.29 -4.22
CA LYS A 84 1.85 7.18 -4.22
C LYS A 84 1.86 8.20 -3.07
N GLU A 85 0.69 8.57 -2.55
CA GLU A 85 0.57 9.61 -1.52
C GLU A 85 0.79 9.06 -0.09
N ILE A 86 0.71 7.73 0.10
CA ILE A 86 0.96 7.03 1.37
C ILE A 86 2.47 6.85 1.59
#